data_AF-A0A357NBG3-F1
#
_entry.id   AF-A0A357NBG3-F1
#
_cell.length_a   1.000
_cell.length_b   1.000
_cell.length_c   1.000
_cell.angle_alpha   90.00
_cell.angle_beta   90.00
_cell.angle_gamma   90.00
#
_symmetry.space_group_name_H-M   'P 1'
#
loop_
_entity.id
_entity.type
_entity.pdbx_description
1 polymer ?
#
loop_
_entity_poly.entity_id
_entity_poly.type
_entity_poly.pdbx_seq_one_letter_code
_entity_poly.pdbx_strand_id
1 'polypeptide(L)'
;GKGQAAGLLAANGYVQVLRIFSVPVVVLSSLAPAPLKVGILLLGSTGLFVWEVVLTVIAIRENYGFSNKKACLTLVVPYLAVFLVSCAFAAVIAKVFLQSMAQRGLGGIMP
;
A
#
# COMPACT_ATOMS: atom_id res chain seq x y z
N GLY A 1 -17.06 -0.68 20.16
CA GLY A 1 -15.63 -0.33 20.32
C GLY A 1 -15.26 -0.21 21.78
N LYS A 2 -14.12 -0.77 22.18
CA LYS A 2 -13.48 -0.54 23.49
C LYS A 2 -12.08 0.10 23.37
N GLY A 3 -11.70 0.63 22.21
CA GLY A 3 -10.36 1.20 22.01
C GLY A 3 -9.20 0.22 22.19
N GLN A 4 -9.48 -1.09 22.19
CA GLN A 4 -8.48 -2.14 22.43
C GLN A 4 -7.85 -2.57 21.11
N ALA A 5 -6.52 -2.61 21.05
CA ALA A 5 -5.75 -3.08 19.90
C ALA A 5 -6.22 -4.45 19.37
N ALA A 6 -6.72 -5.31 20.26
CA ALA A 6 -7.31 -6.60 19.92
C ALA A 6 -8.56 -6.48 19.01
N GLY A 7 -9.42 -5.47 19.24
CA GLY A 7 -10.60 -5.24 18.41
C GLY A 7 -10.25 -4.71 17.02
N LEU A 8 -9.18 -3.91 16.92
CA LEU A 8 -8.64 -3.46 15.64
C LEU A 8 -7.99 -4.62 14.87
N LEU A 9 -7.22 -5.47 15.55
CA LEU A 9 -6.59 -6.64 14.95
C LEU A 9 -7.62 -7.66 14.48
N ALA A 10 -8.66 -7.93 15.28
CA ALA A 10 -9.75 -8.81 14.88
C ALA A 10 -10.49 -8.26 13.66
N ALA A 11 -10.84 -6.97 13.66
CA ALA A 11 -11.50 -6.34 12.52
C ALA A 11 -10.61 -6.33 11.27
N ASN A 12 -9.31 -6.07 11.42
CA ASN A 12 -8.36 -6.12 10.31
C ASN A 12 -8.12 -7.56 9.79
N GLY A 13 -8.23 -8.57 10.66
CA GLY A 13 -8.23 -9.97 10.28
C GLY A 13 -9.41 -10.33 9.37
N TYR A 14 -10.60 -9.79 9.65
CA TYR A 14 -11.76 -9.93 8.77
C TYR A 14 -11.58 -9.21 7.43
N VAL A 15 -10.90 -8.06 7.42
CA VAL A 15 -10.56 -7.35 6.17
C VAL A 15 -9.67 -8.22 5.27
N GLN A 16 -8.72 -8.97 5.84
CA GLN A 16 -7.85 -9.89 5.07
C GLN A 16 -8.62 -11.03 4.39
N VAL A 17 -9.80 -11.42 4.89
CA VAL A 17 -10.65 -12.44 4.26
C VAL A 17 -11.06 -12.01 2.84
N LEU A 18 -11.19 -10.70 2.57
CA LEU A 18 -11.48 -10.20 1.23
C LEU A 18 -10.42 -10.61 0.21
N ARG A 19 -9.18 -10.86 0.62
CA ARG A 19 -8.13 -11.32 -0.29
C ARG A 19 -8.44 -12.68 -0.89
N ILE A 20 -9.31 -13.50 -0.28
CA ILE A 20 -9.75 -14.76 -0.88
C ILE A 20 -10.47 -14.49 -2.22
N PHE A 21 -11.19 -13.37 -2.34
CA PHE A 21 -11.85 -12.98 -3.59
C PHE A 21 -10.88 -12.50 -4.68
N SER A 22 -9.61 -12.26 -4.35
CA SER A 22 -8.59 -11.99 -5.39
C SER A 22 -8.34 -13.20 -6.28
N VAL A 23 -8.46 -14.43 -5.74
CA VAL A 23 -8.24 -15.67 -6.49
C VAL A 23 -9.25 -15.81 -7.64
N PRO A 24 -10.57 -15.69 -7.41
CA PRO A 24 -11.54 -15.62 -8.49
C PRO A 24 -11.25 -14.55 -9.54
N VAL A 25 -10.85 -13.34 -9.15
CA VAL A 25 -10.54 -12.26 -10.10
C VAL A 25 -9.38 -12.64 -11.02
N VAL A 26 -8.32 -13.21 -10.46
CA VAL A 26 -7.16 -13.68 -11.23
C VAL A 26 -7.53 -14.85 -12.14
N VAL A 27 -8.30 -15.82 -11.63
CA VAL A 27 -8.79 -16.96 -12.42
C VAL A 27 -9.65 -16.48 -13.59
N LEU A 28 -10.62 -15.59 -13.35
CA LEU A 28 -11.47 -15.02 -14.39
C LEU A 28 -10.66 -14.26 -15.44
N SER A 29 -9.64 -13.49 -15.03
CA SER A 29 -8.75 -12.83 -15.97
C SER A 29 -7.91 -13.82 -16.79
N SER A 30 -7.46 -14.92 -16.19
CA SER A 30 -6.65 -15.93 -16.89
C SER A 30 -7.42 -16.62 -18.02
N LEU A 31 -8.73 -16.82 -17.83
CA LEU A 31 -9.65 -17.45 -18.78
C LEU A 31 -10.19 -16.48 -19.83
N ALA A 32 -10.01 -15.17 -19.65
CA ALA A 32 -10.56 -14.16 -20.53
C ALA A 32 -9.73 -13.97 -21.82
N PRO A 33 -10.37 -13.54 -22.93
CA PRO A 33 -9.67 -13.08 -24.13
C PRO A 33 -8.69 -11.93 -23.84
N ALA A 34 -7.58 -11.86 -24.58
CA ALA A 34 -6.52 -10.85 -24.42
C ALA A 34 -6.99 -9.40 -24.13
N PRO A 35 -7.97 -8.82 -24.86
CA PRO A 35 -8.41 -7.44 -24.60
C PRO A 35 -9.12 -7.25 -23.26
N LEU A 36 -9.73 -8.31 -22.70
CA LEU A 36 -10.50 -8.24 -21.46
C LEU A 36 -9.67 -8.57 -20.21
N LYS A 37 -8.52 -9.23 -20.37
CA LYS A 37 -7.66 -9.66 -19.25
C LYS A 37 -7.31 -8.50 -18.32
N VAL A 38 -6.83 -7.41 -18.91
CA VAL A 38 -6.41 -6.21 -18.19
C VAL A 38 -7.60 -5.52 -17.54
N GLY A 39 -8.73 -5.41 -18.24
CA GLY A 39 -9.94 -4.81 -17.69
C GLY A 39 -10.48 -5.55 -16.46
N ILE A 40 -10.53 -6.88 -16.53
CA ILE A 40 -10.99 -7.74 -15.42
C ILE A 40 -10.04 -7.63 -14.22
N LEU A 41 -8.72 -7.67 -14.46
CA LEU A 41 -7.74 -7.49 -13.39
C LEU A 41 -7.84 -6.10 -12.76
N LEU A 42 -7.87 -5.05 -13.56
CA LEU A 42 -7.87 -3.68 -13.09
C LEU A 42 -9.15 -3.38 -12.29
N LEU A 43 -10.32 -3.67 -12.86
CA LEU A 43 -11.60 -3.39 -12.23
C LEU A 43 -11.83 -4.29 -11.00
N GLY A 44 -11.51 -5.58 -11.12
CA GLY A 44 -11.65 -6.53 -10.01
C GLY A 44 -10.73 -6.20 -8.84
N SER A 45 -9.44 -5.93 -9.09
CA SER A 45 -8.50 -5.55 -8.04
C SER A 45 -8.84 -4.18 -7.43
N THR A 46 -9.23 -3.19 -8.25
CA THR A 46 -9.65 -1.87 -7.75
C THR A 46 -10.92 -1.97 -6.90
N GLY A 47 -11.90 -2.77 -7.33
CA GLY A 47 -13.13 -2.98 -6.56
C GLY A 47 -12.86 -3.63 -5.20
N LEU A 48 -12.03 -4.68 -5.17
CA LEU A 48 -11.61 -5.32 -3.93
C LEU A 48 -10.82 -4.37 -3.03
N PHE A 49 -9.93 -3.56 -3.60
CA PHE A 49 -9.17 -2.56 -2.86
C PHE A 49 -10.07 -1.50 -2.23
N VAL A 50 -11.03 -0.96 -2.99
CA VAL A 50 -12.01 0.01 -2.45
C VAL A 50 -12.82 -0.61 -1.32
N TRP A 51 -13.24 -1.87 -1.47
CA TRP A 51 -13.95 -2.59 -0.42
C TRP A 51 -13.08 -2.77 0.84
N GLU A 52 -11.83 -3.18 0.68
CA GLU A 52 -10.85 -3.33 1.76
C GLU A 52 -10.65 -2.01 2.53
N VAL A 53 -10.47 -0.91 1.81
CA VAL A 53 -10.32 0.44 2.39
C VAL A 53 -11.57 0.83 3.16
N VAL A 54 -12.77 0.64 2.61
CA VAL A 54 -14.03 0.98 3.28
C VAL A 54 -14.19 0.19 4.58
N LEU A 55 -13.96 -1.13 4.56
CA LEU A 55 -14.06 -1.95 5.78
C LEU A 55 -13.01 -1.55 6.82
N THR A 56 -11.81 -1.19 6.39
CA THR A 56 -10.75 -0.73 7.31
C THR A 56 -11.13 0.61 7.95
N VAL A 57 -11.67 1.56 7.19
CA VAL A 57 -12.17 2.83 7.73
C VAL A 57 -13.29 2.59 8.73
N ILE A 58 -14.25 1.70 8.42
CA ILE A 58 -15.34 1.33 9.35
C ILE A 58 -14.75 0.69 10.62
N ALA A 59 -13.80 -0.24 10.48
CA ALA A 59 -13.14 -0.89 11.61
C ALA A 59 -12.43 0.12 12.55
N ILE A 60 -11.72 1.10 11.98
CA ILE A 60 -11.09 2.18 12.76
C ILE A 60 -12.17 3.03 13.44
N ARG A 61 -13.21 3.43 12.69
CA ARG A 61 -14.30 4.27 13.18
C ARG A 61 -15.00 3.65 14.39
N GLU A 62 -15.39 2.38 14.28
CA GLU A 62 -16.16 1.67 15.30
C GLU A 62 -15.32 1.26 16.51
N ASN A 63 -14.01 1.03 16.34
CA ASN A 63 -13.13 0.69 17.46
C ASN A 63 -12.71 1.89 18.29
N TYR A 64 -12.45 3.04 17.64
CA TYR A 64 -11.94 4.26 18.28
C TYR A 64 -12.99 5.38 18.46
N GLY A 65 -14.22 5.21 17.97
CA GLY A 65 -15.27 6.22 18.05
C GLY A 65 -14.95 7.48 17.24
N PHE A 66 -14.14 7.36 16.20
CA PHE A 66 -13.71 8.48 15.37
C PHE A 66 -14.82 8.95 14.43
N SER A 67 -14.73 10.21 13.98
CA SER A 67 -15.52 10.67 12.83
C SER A 67 -14.95 10.10 11.53
N ASN A 68 -15.76 10.00 10.46
CA ASN A 68 -15.31 9.47 9.16
C ASN A 68 -14.02 10.13 8.66
N LYS A 69 -13.90 11.46 8.80
CA LYS A 69 -12.70 12.22 8.40
C LYS A 69 -11.46 11.78 9.20
N LYS A 70 -11.57 11.62 10.51
CA LYS A 70 -10.46 11.19 11.38
C LYS A 70 -10.05 9.75 11.08
N ALA A 71 -11.02 8.86 10.89
CA ALA A 71 -10.74 7.46 10.54
C ALA A 71 -9.98 7.32 9.21
N CYS A 72 -10.38 8.06 8.17
CA CYS A 72 -9.65 8.10 6.90
C CYS A 72 -8.23 8.65 7.09
N LEU A 73 -8.06 9.71 7.88
CA LEU A 73 -6.76 10.33 8.09
C LEU A 73 -5.81 9.38 8.84
N THR A 74 -6.32 8.69 9.87
CA THR A 74 -5.59 7.62 10.57
C THR A 74 -5.15 6.48 9.64
N LEU A 75 -5.96 6.16 8.62
CA LEU A 75 -5.58 5.18 7.61
C LEU A 75 -4.46 5.69 6.69
N VAL A 76 -4.53 6.94 6.23
CA VAL A 76 -3.62 7.51 5.21
C VAL A 76 -2.24 7.91 5.77
N VAL A 77 -2.20 8.41 7.01
CA VAL A 77 -0.95 8.85 7.68
C VAL A 77 0.20 7.83 7.63
N PRO A 78 0.01 6.55 8.00
CA PRO A 78 1.10 5.58 7.96
C PRO A 78 1.64 5.36 6.53
N TYR A 79 0.79 5.38 5.51
CA TYR A 79 1.25 5.27 4.11
C TYR A 79 2.06 6.48 3.67
N LEU A 80 1.64 7.69 4.03
CA LEU A 80 2.41 8.91 3.76
C LEU A 80 3.77 8.88 4.47
N ALA A 81 3.82 8.42 5.72
CA ALA A 81 5.05 8.30 6.47
C ALA A 81 6.04 7.32 5.79
N VAL A 82 5.56 6.12 5.43
CA VAL A 82 6.39 5.13 4.71
C VAL A 82 6.87 5.68 3.36
N PHE A 83 6.00 6.37 2.62
CA PHE A 83 6.34 6.99 1.34
C PHE A 83 7.47 8.01 1.50
N LEU A 84 7.33 8.95 2.45
CA LEU A 84 8.35 9.98 2.70
C LEU A 84 9.68 9.37 3.14
N VAL A 85 9.65 8.36 4.02
CA VAL A 85 10.84 7.63 4.46
C VAL A 85 11.51 6.94 3.27
N SER A 86 10.73 6.31 2.39
CA SER A 86 11.26 5.63 1.19
C SER A 86 11.90 6.62 0.22
N CYS A 87 11.28 7.78 -0.01
CA CYS A 87 11.85 8.85 -0.83
C CYS A 87 13.16 9.39 -0.22
N ALA A 88 13.20 9.62 1.09
CA ALA A 88 14.41 10.07 1.77
C ALA A 88 15.54 9.04 1.65
N PHE A 89 15.23 7.76 1.85
CA PHE A 89 16.19 6.66 1.70
C PHE A 89 16.74 6.58 0.27
N ALA A 90 15.87 6.64 -0.74
CA ALA A 90 16.29 6.65 -2.15
C ALA A 90 17.18 7.86 -2.48
N ALA A 91 16.87 9.04 -1.93
CA ALA A 91 17.69 10.24 -2.12
C ALA A 91 19.09 10.10 -1.48
N VAL A 92 19.19 9.48 -0.30
CA VAL A 92 20.49 9.18 0.33
C VAL A 92 21.30 8.22 -0.53
N ILE A 93 20.70 7.12 -1.00
CA ILE A 93 21.37 6.16 -1.88
C ILE A 93 21.86 6.85 -3.15
N ALA A 94 21.01 7.67 -3.79
CA ALA A 94 21.37 8.41 -5.00
C ALA A 94 22.58 9.34 -4.74
N LYS A 95 22.59 10.06 -3.61
CA LYS A 95 23.72 10.91 -3.22
C LYS A 95 25.01 10.11 -3.03
N VAL A 96 24.96 9.00 -2.29
CA VAL A 96 26.13 8.13 -2.05
C VAL A 96 26.68 7.59 -3.37
N PHE A 97 25.79 7.15 -4.27
CA PHE A 97 26.18 6.62 -5.57
C PHE A 97 26.83 7.70 -6.45
N LEU A 98 26.26 8.91 -6.49
CA LEU A 98 26.84 10.06 -7.21
C LEU A 98 28.22 10.43 -6.66
N GLN A 99 28.40 10.45 -5.33
CA GLN A 99 29.71 10.71 -4.70
C GLN A 99 30.73 9.63 -5.05
N SER A 100 30.34 8.35 -5.04
CA SER A 100 31.21 7.25 -5.46
C SER A 100 31.64 7.38 -6.92
N MET A 101 30.75 7.81 -7.82
CA MET A 101 31.10 8.06 -9.23
C MET A 101 32.03 9.27 -9.38
N ALA A 102 31.78 10.34 -8.64
CA ALA A 102 32.65 11.52 -8.65
C ALA A 102 34.08 11.20 -8.18
N GLN A 103 34.23 10.39 -7.13
CA GLN A 103 35.55 9.93 -6.67
C GLN A 103 36.26 9.04 -7.70
N ARG A 104 35.53 8.16 -8.38
CA ARG A 104 36.10 7.30 -9.44
C ARG A 104 36.49 8.10 -10.69
N GLY A 105 35.74 9.14 -11.04
CA GLY A 105 36.04 10.03 -12.16
C GLY A 105 37.26 10.94 -11.92
N LEU A 106 37.48 11.38 -10.68
CA LEU A 106 38.64 12.20 -10.30
C LEU A 106 39.91 11.37 -10.03
N GLY A 107 39.76 10.10 -9.62
CA GLY A 107 40.89 9.19 -9.38
C GLY A 107 41.61 8.68 -10.64
N GLY A 108 41.07 8.93 -11.84
CA GLY A 108 41.66 8.56 -13.13
C GLY A 108 42.54 9.63 -13.78
N ILE A 109 42.74 10.79 -13.15
CA ILE A 109 43.48 11.95 -13.71
C ILE A 109 44.76 12.26 -12.90
N MET A 110 45.24 11.34 -12.07
CA MET A 110 46.59 11.44 -11.49
C MET A 110 47.51 10.41 -12.16
N PRO A 111 48.53 10.85 -12.92
CA PRO A 111 49.61 9.97 -13.38
C PRO A 111 50.50 9.49 -12.23
#